data_AF-A0A0U5JG10-F1
#
_entry.id   AF-A0A0U5JG10-F1
#
_cell.length_a   1.000
_cell.length_b   1.000
_cell.length_c   1.000
_cell.angle_alpha   90.00
_cell.angle_beta   90.00
_cell.angle_gamma   90.00
#
_symmetry.space_group_name_H-M   'P 1'
#
loop_
_entity.id
_entity.type
_entity.pdbx_description
1 polymer ?
#
loop_
_entity_poly.entity_id
_entity_poly.type
_entity_poly.pdbx_seq_one_letter_code
_entity_poly.pdbx_strand_id
1 'polypeptide(L)' 'MTVQEPPPLSKKAKTTIYMSEEDENMLNEIFIKRLRDKRKTDKSALLCEGIRLLYQMEMAEADSKPSGSR' A
#
# COMPACT_ATOMS: atom_id res chain seq x y z
N MET A 1 -19.64 -23.12 26.89
CA MET A 1 -19.30 -22.71 25.50
C MET A 1 -18.36 -21.52 25.62
N THR A 2 -17.07 -21.71 25.37
CA THR A 2 -16.09 -20.63 25.41
C THR A 2 -16.14 -19.88 24.08
N VAL A 3 -16.59 -18.63 24.13
CA VAL A 3 -16.54 -17.71 22.99
C VAL A 3 -15.06 -17.38 22.76
N GLN A 4 -14.48 -17.87 21.65
CA GLN A 4 -13.16 -17.42 21.22
C GLN A 4 -13.30 -15.98 20.75
N GLU A 5 -12.67 -15.04 21.46
CA GLU A 5 -12.44 -13.70 20.95
C GLU A 5 -11.65 -13.77 19.63
N PRO A 6 -12.01 -12.98 18.61
CA PRO A 6 -11.23 -12.92 17.38
C PRO A 6 -9.81 -12.46 17.71
N PRO A 7 -8.77 -13.08 17.10
CA PRO A 7 -7.40 -12.72 17.37
C PRO A 7 -7.19 -11.23 17.05
N PRO A 8 -6.37 -10.51 17.83
CA PRO A 8 -6.14 -9.09 17.61
C PRO A 8 -5.65 -8.85 16.17
N LEU A 9 -6.33 -7.97 15.44
CA LEU A 9 -6.08 -7.55 14.05
C LEU A 9 -4.77 -6.75 13.88
N SER A 10 -3.74 -7.08 14.64
CA SER A 10 -2.48 -6.33 14.75
C SER A 10 -1.27 -7.18 14.38
N LYS A 11 -1.42 -8.18 13.51
CA LYS A 11 -0.26 -8.91 12.98
C LYS A 11 0.37 -8.10 11.86
N LYS A 12 1.42 -7.35 12.17
CA LYS A 12 2.26 -6.70 11.15
C LYS A 12 2.94 -7.80 10.32
N ALA A 13 2.62 -7.86 9.03
CA ALA A 13 3.34 -8.70 8.09
C ALA A 13 4.68 -8.04 7.73
N LYS A 14 5.75 -8.84 7.66
CA LYS A 14 7.05 -8.43 7.13
C LYS A 14 7.24 -9.13 5.79
N THR A 15 7.59 -8.37 4.77
CA THR A 15 7.78 -8.87 3.40
C THR A 15 9.05 -8.26 2.82
N THR A 16 9.84 -9.09 2.13
CA THR A 16 10.94 -8.62 1.29
C THR A 16 10.40 -8.35 -0.11
N ILE A 17 10.70 -7.18 -0.66
CA ILE A 17 10.30 -6.78 -2.01
C ILE A 17 11.58 -6.63 -2.83
N TYR A 18 11.63 -7.30 -3.98
CA TYR A 18 12.70 -7.15 -4.95
C TYR A 18 12.20 -6.16 -6.03
N MET A 19 13.02 -5.18 -6.35
CA MET A 19 12.72 -4.15 -7.36
C MET A 19 14.00 -3.81 -8.13
N SER A 20 13.85 -3.13 -9.26
CA SER A 20 15.01 -2.65 -10.03
C SER A 20 15.74 -1.53 -9.26
N GLU A 21 17.00 -1.29 -9.62
CA GLU A 21 17.75 -0.15 -9.06
C GLU A 21 17.08 1.19 -9.41
N GLU A 22 16.50 1.30 -10.61
CA GLU A 22 15.76 2.48 -11.06
C GLU A 22 14.54 2.75 -10.15
N ASP A 23 13.76 1.72 -9.83
CA ASP A 23 12.59 1.83 -8.94
C ASP A 23 13.01 2.16 -7.50
N GLU A 24 14.11 1.58 -7.01
CA GLU A 24 14.64 1.90 -5.68
C GLU A 24 15.09 3.37 -5.62
N ASN A 25 15.76 3.86 -6.65
CA ASN A 25 16.17 5.26 -6.76
C ASN A 25 14.96 6.19 -6.78
N MET A 26 13.91 5.87 -7.53
CA MET A 26 12.67 6.64 -7.53
C MET A 26 12.01 6.66 -6.14
N LEU A 27 11.95 5.53 -5.44
CA LEU A 27 11.42 5.46 -4.07
C LEU A 27 12.24 6.33 -3.10
N ASN A 28 13.58 6.36 -3.26
CA ASN A 28 14.47 7.19 -2.47
C ASN A 28 14.19 8.68 -2.66
N GLU A 29 13.97 9.14 -3.88
CA GLU A 29 13.66 10.54 -4.16
C GLU A 29 12.34 10.98 -3.51
N ILE A 30 11.29 10.16 -3.60
CA ILE A 30 10.00 10.42 -2.95
C ILE A 30 10.18 10.49 -1.43
N PHE A 31 10.93 9.55 -0.87
CA PHE A 31 11.23 9.51 0.56
C PHE A 31 11.97 10.76 1.03
N ILE A 32 13.02 11.18 0.31
CA ILE A 32 13.77 12.40 0.60
C ILE A 32 12.87 13.63 0.55
N LYS A 33 12.01 13.74 -0.48
CA LYS A 33 11.07 14.85 -0.62
C LYS A 33 10.13 14.93 0.59
N ARG A 34 9.54 13.81 1.01
CA ARG A 34 8.64 13.76 2.18
C ARG A 34 9.35 14.11 3.50
N LEU A 35 10.61 13.68 3.66
CA LEU A 35 11.43 14.08 4.82
C LEU A 35 11.67 15.59 4.85
N ARG A 36 11.95 16.21 3.70
CA ARG A 36 12.12 17.67 3.58
C ARG A 36 10.84 18.41 3.94
N ASP A 37 9.69 17.86 3.58
CA ASP A 37 8.37 18.40 3.92
C ASP A 37 7.97 18.22 5.40
N LYS A 38 8.90 17.78 6.26
CA LYS A 38 8.71 17.47 7.69
C LYS A 38 7.62 16.43 7.97
N ARG A 39 7.20 15.67 6.96
CA ARG A 39 6.32 14.52 7.13
C ARG A 39 7.19 13.33 7.51
N LYS A 40 7.39 13.13 8.82
CA LYS A 40 8.07 11.95 9.35
C LYS A 40 7.39 10.70 8.79
N THR A 41 8.07 10.02 7.88
CA THR A 41 7.61 8.81 7.19
C THR A 41 8.76 7.84 7.11
N ASP A 42 8.46 6.57 6.81
CA ASP A 42 9.44 5.56 6.42
C ASP A 42 9.09 5.01 5.03
N LYS A 43 10.02 4.30 4.38
CA LYS A 43 9.81 3.73 3.04
C LYS A 43 8.66 2.70 3.02
N SER A 44 8.50 1.91 4.08
CA SER A 44 7.42 0.93 4.18
C SER A 44 6.05 1.61 4.26
N ALA A 45 5.94 2.74 4.95
CA ALA A 45 4.73 3.55 5.00
C ALA A 45 4.37 4.09 3.61
N LEU A 46 5.35 4.57 2.83
CA LEU A 46 5.15 5.01 1.45
C LEU A 46 4.68 3.87 0.54
N LEU A 47 5.30 2.70 0.64
CA LEU A 47 4.89 1.52 -0.12
C LEU A 47 3.45 1.10 0.21
N CYS A 48 3.12 1.03 1.51
CA CYS A 48 1.75 0.75 1.94
C CYS A 48 0.74 1.80 1.46
N GLU A 49 1.12 3.07 1.39
CA GLU A 49 0.27 4.13 0.82
C GLU A 49 0.06 3.92 -0.68
N GLY A 50 1.12 3.66 -1.44
CA GLY A 50 1.03 3.33 -2.86
C GLY A 50 0.12 2.14 -3.14
N ILE A 51 0.25 1.06 -2.37
CA ILE A 51 -0.62 -0.13 -2.49
C ILE A 51 -2.09 0.24 -2.25
N ARG A 52 -2.39 1.06 -1.24
CA ARG A 52 -3.77 1.49 -0.96
C ARG A 52 -4.35 2.33 -2.10
N LEU A 53 -3.55 3.23 -2.67
CA LEU A 53 -3.97 4.07 -3.79
C LEU A 53 -4.27 3.22 -5.02
N LEU A 54 -3.38 2.27 -5.36
CA LEU A 54 -3.59 1.34 -6.47
C LEU A 54 -4.85 0.50 -6.26
N TYR A 55 -5.04 -0.05 -5.07
CA TYR A 55 -6.23 -0.84 -4.74
C TYR A 55 -7.52 -0.02 -4.90
N GLN A 56 -7.55 1.23 -4.42
CA GLN A 56 -8.70 2.11 -4.58
C GLN A 56 -9.02 2.38 -6.06
N MET A 57 -7.98 2.57 -6.89
CA MET A 57 -8.15 2.77 -8.33
C MET A 57 -8.71 1.53 -9.01
N GLU A 58 -8.18 0.33 -8.68
CA GLU A 58 -8.68 -0.94 -9.24
C GLU A 58 -10.14 -1.21 -8.88
N MET A 59 -10.54 -0.93 -7.63
CA MET A 59 -11.94 -1.10 -7.20
C MET A 59 -12.87 -0.09 -7.88
N ALA A 60 -12.44 1.18 -7.99
CA ALA A 60 -13.21 2.19 -8.71
C ALA A 60 -13.37 1.84 -10.21
N GLU A 61 -12.35 1.28 -10.84
CA GLU A 61 -12.43 0.81 -12.23
C GLU A 61 -13.37 -0.39 -12.36
N ALA A 62 -13.30 -1.36 -11.43
CA ALA A 62 -14.18 -2.53 -11.42
C ALA A 62 -15.66 -2.15 -11.31
N ASP A 63 -15.99 -1.16 -10.48
CA ASP A 63 -17.36 -0.65 -10.33
C ASP A 63 -17.84 0.15 -11.56
N SER A 64 -16.91 0.65 -12.38
CA SER A 64 -17.21 1.45 -13.57
C SER A 64 -17.41 0.63 -14.86
N LYS A 65 -17.03 -0.66 -14.87
CA LYS A 65 -17.31 -1.53 -16.02
C LYS A 65 -18.79 -1.89 -16.03
N PRO A 66 -19.58 -1.46 -17.04
CA PRO A 66 -20.97 -1.86 -17.11
C PRO A 66 -21.04 -3.37 -17.28
N SER A 67 -21.63 -4.03 -16.29
CA SER A 67 -22.03 -5.43 -16.38
C SER A 67 -23.12 -5.57 -17.44
N GLY A 68 -22.74 -5.73 -18.71
CA GLY A 68 -23.73 -6.00 -19.76
C GLY A 68 -23.30 -5.58 -21.16
N SER A 69 -22.78 -6.54 -21.90
CA SER A 69 -23.21 -6.76 -23.28
C SER A 69 -23.20 -8.27 -23.49
N ARG A 70 -24.37 -8.87 -23.33
CA ARG A 70 -24.67 -10.21 -23.88
C ARG A 70 -24.74 -10.11 -25.39
#